data_AF-A0A699RF08-F1
#
_entry.id   AF-A0A699RF08-F1
#
_cell.length_a   1.000
_cell.length_b   1.000
_cell.length_c   1.000
_cell.angle_alpha   90.00
_cell.angle_beta   90.00
_cell.angle_gamma   90.00
#
_symmetry.space_group_name_H-M   'P 1'
#
loop_
_entity.id
_entity.type
_entity.pdbx_description
1 polymer ?
#
loop_
_entity_poly.entity_id
_entity_poly.type
_entity_poly.pdbx_seq_one_letter_code
_entity_poly.pdbx_strand_id
1 'polypeptide(L)'
;TLHAYFAAEGILHQTSIARTPEQNGVVERRNRTLVEAARTMLSTAKVPLFFWAKAIATACFTQNRSLVIPRHEKTPYHIINDRKSSVKFFHIFGSICYIVRDEENLDKMKEKGDECIFVG
;
A
#
# COMPACT_ATOMS: atom_id res chain seq x y z
N THR A 1 14.78 -22.31 -13.17
CA THR A 1 15.32 -20.97 -13.48
C THR A 1 14.17 -20.00 -13.71
N LEU A 2 14.39 -18.68 -13.62
CA LEU A 2 13.35 -17.66 -13.91
C LEU A 2 12.67 -17.86 -15.27
N HIS A 3 13.44 -18.26 -16.28
CA HIS A 3 12.92 -18.55 -17.61
C HIS A 3 11.90 -19.70 -17.62
N ALA A 4 12.16 -20.79 -16.88
CA ALA A 4 11.23 -21.92 -16.79
C ALA A 4 9.92 -21.54 -16.08
N TYR A 5 10.00 -20.70 -15.05
CA TYR A 5 8.83 -20.17 -14.35
C TYR A 5 7.99 -19.28 -15.28
N PHE A 6 8.60 -18.33 -15.97
CA PHE A 6 7.88 -17.45 -16.90
C PHE A 6 7.23 -18.24 -18.05
N ALA A 7 7.91 -19.25 -18.61
CA ALA A 7 7.33 -20.11 -19.62
C ALA A 7 6.12 -20.91 -19.09
N ALA A 8 6.19 -21.43 -17.85
CA ALA A 8 5.09 -22.15 -17.23
C ALA A 8 3.87 -21.26 -16.95
N GLU A 9 4.09 -20.00 -16.57
CA GLU A 9 3.03 -19.00 -16.32
C GLU A 9 2.54 -18.29 -17.60
N GLY A 10 3.09 -18.61 -18.77
CA GLY A 10 2.76 -17.93 -20.03
C GLY A 10 3.22 -16.47 -20.11
N ILE A 11 4.23 -16.09 -19.31
CA ILE A 11 4.79 -14.74 -19.23
C ILE A 11 5.92 -14.59 -20.24
N LEU A 12 5.79 -13.64 -21.18
CA LEU A 12 6.89 -13.24 -22.05
C LEU A 12 7.83 -12.29 -21.30
N HIS A 13 9.02 -12.76 -20.95
CA HIS A 13 10.03 -11.93 -20.28
C HIS A 13 10.82 -11.09 -21.30
N GLN A 14 10.67 -9.76 -21.21
CA GLN A 14 11.42 -8.79 -22.00
C GLN A 14 12.42 -8.06 -21.12
N THR A 15 13.68 -7.97 -21.56
CA THR A 15 14.75 -7.28 -20.83
C THR A 15 15.05 -5.92 -21.46
N SER A 16 15.35 -4.92 -20.61
CA SER A 16 15.89 -3.64 -21.06
C SER A 16 17.31 -3.81 -21.61
N ILE A 17 17.74 -2.88 -22.47
CA ILE A 17 19.11 -2.80 -22.94
C ILE A 17 20.02 -2.48 -21.74
N ALA A 18 21.22 -3.07 -21.73
CA ALA A 18 22.20 -2.79 -20.69
C ALA A 18 22.56 -1.29 -20.71
N ARG A 19 22.64 -0.67 -19.52
CA ARG A 19 23.05 0.73 -19.32
C ARG A 19 22.11 1.78 -19.95
N THR A 20 20.85 1.44 -20.21
CA THR A 20 19.81 2.41 -20.62
C THR A 20 18.73 2.56 -19.55
N PRO A 21 19.00 3.29 -18.44
CA PRO A 21 18.05 3.45 -17.33
C PRO A 21 16.75 4.14 -17.76
N GLU A 22 16.77 4.91 -18.85
CA GLU A 22 15.61 5.61 -19.39
C GLU A 22 14.47 4.64 -19.74
N GLN A 23 14.79 3.41 -20.16
CA GLN A 23 13.81 2.37 -20.46
C GLN A 23 13.02 1.92 -19.21
N ASN A 24 13.61 2.04 -18.02
CA ASN A 24 12.97 1.71 -16.75
C ASN A 24 12.33 2.93 -16.06
N GLY A 25 12.40 4.11 -16.68
CA GLY A 25 12.03 5.36 -16.03
C GLY A 25 10.58 5.42 -15.53
N VAL A 26 9.65 4.70 -16.16
CA VAL A 26 8.26 4.60 -15.68
C VAL A 26 8.19 3.90 -14.33
N VAL A 27 8.84 2.75 -14.19
CA VAL A 27 8.87 1.96 -12.96
C VAL A 27 9.65 2.70 -11.88
N GLU A 28 10.78 3.30 -12.22
CA GLU A 28 11.60 4.06 -11.28
C GLU A 28 10.85 5.27 -10.69
N ARG A 29 10.16 6.05 -11.52
CA ARG A 29 9.32 7.17 -11.05
C ARG A 29 8.20 6.68 -10.14
N ARG A 30 7.54 5.57 -10.49
CA ARG A 30 6.47 5.00 -9.67
C ARG A 30 6.99 4.54 -8.31
N ASN A 31 8.13 3.84 -8.29
CA ASN A 31 8.76 3.38 -7.05
C ASN A 31 9.17 4.55 -6.17
N ARG A 32 9.75 5.61 -6.74
CA ARG A 32 10.08 6.83 -5.99
C ARG A 32 8.85 7.45 -5.32
N THR A 33 7.75 7.61 -6.06
CA THR A 33 6.49 8.15 -5.50
C THR A 33 5.94 7.30 -4.36
N LEU A 34 6.02 5.97 -4.44
CA LEU A 34 5.57 5.08 -3.36
C LEU A 34 6.46 5.20 -2.12
N VAL A 35 7.78 5.26 -2.31
CA VAL A 35 8.75 5.39 -1.21
C VAL A 35 8.60 6.75 -0.52
N GLU A 36 8.45 7.83 -1.28
CA GLU A 36 8.23 9.18 -0.74
C GLU A 36 6.92 9.26 0.05
N ALA A 37 5.82 8.71 -0.49
CA ALA A 37 4.55 8.65 0.23
C ALA A 37 4.66 7.86 1.54
N ALA A 38 5.28 6.67 1.51
CA ALA A 38 5.48 5.86 2.69
C ALA A 38 6.36 6.56 3.75
N ARG A 39 7.41 7.27 3.30
CA ARG A 39 8.28 8.08 4.19
C ARG A 39 7.48 9.18 4.88
N THR A 40 6.63 9.89 4.15
CA THR A 40 5.75 10.91 4.73
C THR A 40 4.79 10.30 5.74
N MET A 41 4.15 9.17 5.41
CA MET A 41 3.22 8.48 6.32
C MET A 41 3.88 8.07 7.64
N LEU A 42 5.08 7.47 7.58
CA LEU A 42 5.84 7.10 8.78
C LEU A 42 6.23 8.31 9.63
N SER A 43 6.73 9.37 8.98
CA SER A 43 7.15 10.61 9.65
C SER A 43 5.98 11.30 10.35
N THR A 44 4.85 11.45 9.65
CA THR A 44 3.65 12.10 10.20
C THR A 44 3.03 11.28 11.34
N ALA A 45 2.98 9.95 11.20
CA ALA A 45 2.43 9.07 12.22
C ALA A 45 3.37 8.83 13.40
N LYS A 46 4.63 9.29 13.32
CA LYS A 46 5.71 8.98 14.28
C LYS A 46 5.87 7.48 14.53
N VAL A 47 5.67 6.69 13.48
CA VAL A 47 5.75 5.22 13.52
C VAL A 47 7.18 4.78 13.17
N PRO A 48 7.75 3.79 13.88
CA PRO A 48 9.11 3.30 13.60
C PRO A 48 9.33 2.83 12.15
N LEU A 49 10.57 2.96 11.67
CA LEU A 49 10.96 2.61 10.31
C LEU A 49 10.70 1.13 9.97
N PHE A 50 10.71 0.21 10.93
CA PHE A 50 10.47 -1.21 10.65
C PHE A 50 9.06 -1.48 10.09
N PHE A 51 8.12 -0.54 10.21
CA PHE A 51 6.80 -0.58 9.56
C PHE A 51 6.82 -0.10 8.10
N TRP A 52 7.97 0.13 7.48
CA TRP A 52 8.07 0.62 6.10
C TRP A 52 7.28 -0.21 5.09
N ALA A 53 7.26 -1.54 5.23
CA ALA A 53 6.52 -2.41 4.32
C ALA A 53 5.00 -2.15 4.39
N LYS A 54 4.48 -1.92 5.60
CA LYS A 54 3.08 -1.56 5.85
C LYS A 54 2.74 -0.17 5.30
N ALA A 55 3.64 0.79 5.48
CA ALA A 55 3.50 2.13 4.91
C ALA A 55 3.49 2.10 3.36
N ILE A 56 4.37 1.33 2.72
CA ILE A 56 4.37 1.16 1.25
C ILE A 56 3.09 0.47 0.78
N ALA A 57 2.65 -0.60 1.44
CA ALA A 57 1.40 -1.28 1.08
C ALA A 57 0.20 -0.33 1.14
N THR A 58 0.12 0.48 2.20
CA THR A 58 -0.94 1.47 2.38
C THR A 58 -0.87 2.58 1.32
N ALA A 59 0.33 3.11 1.04
CA ALA A 59 0.54 4.09 -0.01
C ALA A 59 0.11 3.55 -1.39
N CYS A 60 0.48 2.31 -1.71
CA CYS A 60 0.10 1.63 -2.94
C CYS A 60 -1.42 1.42 -3.03
N PHE A 61 -2.03 0.93 -1.94
CA PHE A 61 -3.47 0.71 -1.85
C PHE A 61 -4.26 1.99 -2.11
N THR A 62 -3.86 3.08 -1.44
CA THR A 62 -4.48 4.40 -1.56
C THR A 62 -4.30 4.96 -2.97
N GLN A 63 -3.06 5.08 -3.44
CA GLN A 63 -2.81 5.70 -4.74
C GLN A 63 -3.47 4.94 -5.91
N ASN A 64 -3.50 3.61 -5.88
CA ASN A 64 -4.14 2.82 -6.94
C ASN A 64 -5.67 2.99 -6.98
N ARG A 65 -6.29 3.46 -5.88
CA ARG A 65 -7.74 3.58 -5.74
C ARG A 65 -8.25 5.01 -5.67
N SER A 66 -7.40 6.01 -5.44
CA SER A 66 -7.78 7.42 -5.32
C SER A 66 -7.21 8.31 -6.43
N LEU A 67 -6.02 8.00 -6.98
CA LEU A 67 -5.43 8.82 -8.03
C LEU A 67 -6.09 8.50 -9.37
N VAL A 68 -6.69 9.51 -9.98
CA VAL A 68 -7.27 9.44 -11.31
C VAL A 68 -6.18 9.64 -12.35
N ILE A 69 -6.10 8.74 -13.33
CA ILE A 69 -5.25 8.93 -14.51
C ILE A 69 -6.01 9.85 -15.47
N PRO A 70 -5.55 11.08 -15.73
CA PRO A 70 -6.32 12.08 -16.46
C PRO A 70 -6.77 11.60 -17.85
N ARG A 71 -5.90 10.87 -18.56
CA ARG A 71 -6.18 10.32 -19.90
C ARG A 71 -7.41 9.41 -19.94
N HIS A 72 -7.72 8.71 -18.85
CA HIS A 72 -8.78 7.72 -18.80
C HIS A 72 -9.95 8.13 -17.90
N GLU A 73 -9.82 9.24 -17.16
CA GLU A 73 -10.77 9.69 -16.14
C GLU A 73 -11.12 8.58 -15.12
N LYS A 74 -10.19 7.64 -14.93
CA LYS A 74 -10.38 6.42 -14.14
C LYS A 74 -9.16 6.20 -13.24
N THR A 75 -9.38 5.55 -12.10
CA THR A 75 -8.29 5.10 -11.22
C THR A 75 -7.67 3.81 -11.75
N PRO A 76 -6.40 3.49 -11.42
CA PRO A 76 -5.79 2.21 -11.79
C PRO A 76 -6.64 1.00 -11.38
N TYR A 77 -7.23 1.04 -10.17
CA TYR A 77 -8.13 -0.01 -9.70
C TYR A 77 -9.35 -0.19 -10.61
N HIS A 78 -9.96 0.92 -11.06
CA HIS A 78 -11.10 0.86 -11.97
C HIS A 78 -10.70 0.31 -13.33
N ILE A 79 -9.52 0.66 -13.86
CA ILE A 79 -9.05 0.14 -15.15
C ILE A 79 -8.85 -1.37 -15.10
N ILE A 80 -8.26 -1.90 -14.02
CA ILE A 80 -7.93 -3.32 -13.90
C ILE A 80 -9.17 -4.18 -13.57
N ASN A 81 -10.07 -3.67 -12.71
CA ASN A 81 -11.20 -4.46 -12.18
C ASN A 81 -12.55 -4.09 -12.80
N ASP A 82 -12.57 -3.15 -13.76
CA ASP A 82 -13.77 -2.53 -14.35
C ASP A 82 -14.81 -2.08 -13.31
N ARG A 83 -14.33 -1.67 -12.12
CA ARG A 83 -15.16 -1.35 -10.96
C ARG A 83 -14.63 -0.13 -10.24
N LYS A 84 -15.50 0.84 -9.94
CA LYS A 84 -15.14 1.99 -9.10
C LYS A 84 -14.78 1.53 -7.68
N SER A 85 -13.68 2.03 -7.14
CA SER A 85 -13.29 1.82 -5.75
C SER A 85 -14.31 2.51 -4.82
N SER A 86 -14.65 1.84 -3.72
CA SER A 86 -15.36 2.48 -2.61
C SER A 86 -14.35 3.18 -1.70
N VAL A 87 -14.66 4.39 -1.25
CA VAL A 87 -13.84 5.15 -0.29
C VAL A 87 -14.03 4.69 1.16
N LYS A 88 -15.04 3.86 1.44
CA LYS A 88 -15.37 3.40 2.81
C LYS A 88 -14.25 2.60 3.48
N PHE A 89 -13.33 2.05 2.69
CA PHE A 89 -12.24 1.20 3.16
C PHE A 89 -10.95 1.96 3.47
N PHE A 90 -10.95 3.29 3.31
CA PHE A 90 -9.78 4.09 3.67
C PHE A 90 -9.77 4.40 5.15
N HIS A 91 -8.67 4.01 5.78
CA HIS A 91 -8.35 4.33 7.16
C HIS A 91 -7.09 5.19 7.19
N ILE A 92 -7.03 6.11 8.15
CA ILE A 92 -5.88 7.00 8.32
C ILE A 92 -4.73 6.18 8.90
N PHE A 93 -3.64 6.06 8.14
CA PHE A 93 -2.40 5.47 8.65
C PHE A 93 -1.88 6.32 9.82
N GLY A 94 -1.53 5.67 10.93
CA GLY A 94 -1.14 6.35 12.15
C GLY A 94 -2.30 6.73 13.07
N SER A 95 -3.55 6.41 12.71
CA SER A 95 -4.69 6.69 13.61
C SER A 95 -4.67 5.81 14.84
N ILE A 96 -5.19 6.34 15.95
CA ILE A 96 -5.38 5.57 17.18
C ILE A 96 -6.45 4.50 16.94
N CYS A 97 -6.13 3.28 17.34
CA CYS A 97 -7.02 2.13 17.38
C CYS A 97 -7.04 1.52 18.79
N TYR A 98 -8.00 0.65 19.06
CA TYR A 98 -8.07 -0.10 20.31
C TYR A 98 -8.21 -1.58 20.01
N ILE A 99 -7.38 -2.40 20.64
CA ILE A 99 -7.52 -3.86 20.63
C ILE A 99 -8.35 -4.22 21.85
N VAL A 100 -9.54 -4.80 21.62
CA VAL A 100 -10.42 -5.24 22.71
C VAL A 100 -9.78 -6.42 23.43
N ARG A 101 -9.70 -6.34 24.76
CA ARG A 101 -9.29 -7.45 25.62
C ARG A 101 -10.45 -8.43 25.77
N ASP A 102 -10.19 -9.69 25.44
CA ASP A 102 -11.20 -10.77 25.48
C ASP A 102 -11.24 -11.49 26.85
N GLU A 103 -10.89 -10.79 27.92
CA GLU A 103 -10.84 -11.36 29.27
C GLU A 103 -12.27 -11.45 29.85
N GLU A 104 -12.71 -12.67 30.16
CA GLU A 104 -14.07 -12.98 30.65
C GLU A 104 -14.44 -12.32 32.00
N ASN A 105 -13.51 -11.62 32.68
CA ASN A 105 -13.72 -11.02 34.00
C ASN A 105 -13.33 -9.53 34.09
N LEU A 106 -13.46 -8.78 33.00
CA LEU A 106 -13.30 -7.33 33.05
C LEU A 106 -14.50 -6.68 33.76
N ASP A 107 -14.22 -6.11 34.93
CA ASP A 107 -15.17 -5.29 35.67
C ASP A 107 -15.79 -4.20 34.77
N LYS A 108 -17.08 -3.91 34.95
CA LYS A 108 -17.91 -3.15 33.98
C LYS A 108 -17.32 -1.77 33.66
N MET A 109 -16.61 -1.18 34.61
CA MET A 109 -16.02 0.17 34.54
C MET A 109 -14.53 0.19 34.17
N LYS A 110 -13.86 -0.95 34.03
CA LYS A 110 -12.42 -0.97 33.67
C LYS A 110 -12.21 -0.76 32.17
N GLU A 111 -11.00 -0.31 31.82
CA GLU A 111 -10.54 -0.22 30.44
C GLU A 111 -10.62 -1.60 29.77
N LYS A 112 -11.27 -1.63 28.60
CA LYS A 112 -11.56 -2.85 27.85
C LYS A 112 -10.65 -3.07 26.65
N GLY A 113 -9.65 -2.21 26.46
CA GLY A 113 -8.78 -2.33 25.31
C GLY A 113 -7.47 -1.60 25.46
N ASP A 114 -6.51 -2.05 24.67
CA ASP A 114 -5.18 -1.48 24.59
C ASP A 114 -5.11 -0.51 23.42
N GLU A 115 -4.60 0.69 23.69
CA GLU A 115 -4.36 1.70 22.66
C GLU A 115 -3.27 1.22 21.68
N CYS A 116 -3.55 1.33 20.39
CA CYS A 116 -2.66 0.96 19.31
C CYS A 116 -2.62 2.02 18.22
N ILE A 117 -1.65 1.87 17.31
CA ILE A 117 -1.56 2.67 16.09
C ILE A 117 -1.94 1.81 14.89
N PHE A 118 -2.88 2.28 14.08
CA PHE A 118 -3.28 1.62 12.84
C PHE A 118 -2.21 1.82 11.75
N VAL A 119 -1.62 0.73 11.28
CA VAL A 119 -0.54 0.74 10.26
C VAL A 119 -0.98 0.23 8.90
N GLY A 120 -2.27 0.29 8.57
CA GLY A 120 -2.79 -0.17 7.28
C GLY A 120 -3.26 -1.62 7.24
#